data_AF-X1R166-F1
#
_entry.id   AF-X1R166-F1
#
_cell.length_a   1.000
_cell.length_b   1.000
_cell.length_c   1.000
_cell.angle_alpha   90.00
_cell.angle_beta   90.00
_cell.angle_gamma   90.00
#
_symmetry.space_group_name_H-M   'P 1'
#
loop_
_entity.id
_entity.type
_entity.pdbx_description
1 polymer ?
#
loop_
_entity_poly.entity_id
_entity_poly.type
_entity_poly.pdbx_seq_one_letter_code
_entity_poly.pdbx_strand_id
1 'polypeptide(L)'
;MKVFVDLCSGVGGASQAFDKASGWVTIKIDIEEYLLPENQGLFLCDVTDIEATLCLIENRLAELNFSHEDTLVVWASPPCTEFSLVNKQRNVDDPNLEILIACLEIIERLDCNYWVIENVKGAHQIFNEEIERTPTQIIGPFFLWGEFPLIAIEHRDTFKHRKMLTKGTRLLRPHLRAKVPMAVSEGLRSAIDCQTKLTLQ
;
A
#
# COMPACT_ATOMS: atom_id res chain seq x y z
N MET A 1 15.50 -2.33 -13.27
CA MET A 1 15.28 -1.74 -11.92
C MET A 1 13.85 -2.01 -11.49
N LYS A 2 13.56 -1.97 -10.19
CA LYS A 2 12.20 -2.13 -9.67
C LYS A 2 11.91 -1.02 -8.67
N VAL A 3 10.76 -0.36 -8.80
CA VAL A 3 10.34 0.74 -7.93
C VAL A 3 9.01 0.38 -7.29
N PHE A 4 8.91 0.60 -5.98
CA PHE A 4 7.71 0.40 -5.18
C PHE A 4 7.23 1.75 -4.63
N VAL A 5 6.10 2.23 -5.12
CA VAL A 5 5.43 3.44 -4.63
C VAL A 5 4.43 3.01 -3.55
N ASP A 6 4.57 3.54 -2.33
CA ASP A 6 3.71 3.26 -1.17
C ASP A 6 2.93 4.53 -0.81
N LEU A 7 1.68 4.62 -1.24
CA LEU A 7 0.76 5.72 -0.99
C LEU A 7 0.00 5.50 0.33
N CYS A 8 -0.18 6.57 1.11
CA CYS A 8 -0.73 6.46 2.47
C CYS A 8 0.05 5.43 3.31
N SER A 9 1.38 5.51 3.23
CA SER A 9 2.29 4.43 3.67
C SER A 9 2.31 4.17 5.18
N GLY A 10 1.79 5.10 5.99
CA GLY A 10 1.77 4.95 7.44
C GLY A 10 3.17 4.71 8.01
N VAL A 11 3.30 3.64 8.80
CA VAL A 11 4.58 3.18 9.39
C VAL A 11 5.40 2.27 8.46
N GLY A 12 5.18 2.35 7.14
CA GLY A 12 5.94 1.65 6.10
C GLY A 12 5.80 0.13 6.14
N GLY A 13 4.60 -0.39 6.39
CA GLY A 13 4.36 -1.83 6.48
C GLY A 13 4.47 -2.53 5.13
N ALA A 14 3.86 -1.95 4.08
CA ALA A 14 3.79 -2.56 2.75
C ALA A 14 5.14 -2.53 2.03
N SER A 15 5.89 -1.44 2.16
CA SER A 15 7.24 -1.24 1.60
C SER A 15 8.36 -1.96 2.36
N GLN A 16 8.11 -2.53 3.55
CA GLN A 16 9.17 -2.99 4.45
C GLN A 16 10.11 -4.06 3.88
N ALA A 17 9.59 -5.00 3.10
CA ALA A 17 10.41 -6.04 2.46
C ALA A 17 11.19 -5.51 1.26
N PHE A 18 10.64 -4.49 0.58
CA PHE A 18 11.24 -3.84 -0.58
C PHE A 18 12.42 -2.96 -0.15
N ASP A 19 12.29 -2.22 0.96
CA ASP A 19 13.38 -1.46 1.59
C ASP A 19 14.64 -2.31 1.86
N LYS A 20 14.45 -3.60 2.13
CA LYS A 20 15.52 -4.54 2.49
C LYS A 20 16.09 -5.32 1.30
N ALA A 21 15.47 -5.22 0.13
CA ALA A 21 15.80 -6.06 -1.02
C ALA A 21 16.74 -5.34 -1.99
N SER A 22 17.77 -6.05 -2.44
CA SER A 22 18.63 -5.54 -3.52
C SER A 22 17.86 -5.42 -4.83
N GLY A 23 18.02 -4.30 -5.53
CA GLY A 23 17.38 -4.05 -6.83
C GLY A 23 15.99 -3.40 -6.76
N TRP A 24 15.51 -3.12 -5.55
CA TRP A 24 14.30 -2.35 -5.29
C TRP A 24 14.63 -0.94 -4.78
N VAL A 25 13.84 0.03 -5.21
CA VAL A 25 13.81 1.40 -4.67
C VAL A 25 12.38 1.70 -4.22
N THR A 26 12.22 2.30 -3.05
CA THR A 26 10.89 2.66 -2.52
C THR A 26 10.66 4.16 -2.59
N ILE A 27 9.45 4.57 -2.97
CA ILE A 27 8.95 5.94 -2.85
C ILE A 27 7.78 5.87 -1.88
N LYS A 28 7.95 6.36 -0.66
CA LYS A 28 6.95 6.23 0.40
C LYS A 28 6.33 7.59 0.66
N ILE A 29 5.01 7.68 0.62
CA ILE A 29 4.26 8.94 0.67
C ILE A 29 3.18 8.85 1.75
N ASP A 30 3.10 9.89 2.58
CA ASP A 30 2.07 10.08 3.60
C ASP A 30 2.05 11.56 3.98
N ILE A 31 0.92 12.07 4.46
CA ILE A 31 0.78 13.47 4.88
C ILE A 31 1.28 13.69 6.33
N GLU A 32 1.36 12.62 7.13
CA GLU A 32 1.52 12.72 8.56
C GLU A 32 3.00 12.80 9.00
N GLU A 33 3.48 14.01 9.27
CA GLU A 33 4.88 14.29 9.67
C GLU A 33 5.36 13.45 10.86
N TYR A 34 4.48 13.14 11.82
CA TYR A 34 4.86 12.37 13.01
C TYR A 34 5.24 10.89 12.72
N LEU A 35 5.05 10.43 11.48
CA LEU A 35 5.46 9.10 11.03
C LEU A 35 6.91 9.02 10.56
N LEU A 36 7.58 10.16 10.31
CA LEU A 36 8.98 10.22 9.87
C LEU A 36 9.94 9.36 10.71
N PRO A 37 9.84 9.29 12.06
CA PRO A 37 10.73 8.43 12.86
C PRO A 37 10.51 6.93 12.64
N GLU A 38 9.32 6.53 12.19
CA GLU A 38 8.92 5.13 12.02
C GLU A 38 9.01 4.67 10.55
N ASN A 39 9.02 5.62 9.62
CA ASN A 39 9.06 5.38 8.19
C ASN A 39 10.17 6.21 7.53
N GLN A 40 11.40 5.69 7.59
CA GLN A 40 12.59 6.37 7.08
C GLN A 40 12.49 6.61 5.56
N GLY A 41 12.75 7.84 5.11
CA GLY A 41 12.68 8.19 3.68
C GLY A 41 11.25 8.50 3.20
N LEU A 42 10.32 8.72 4.12
CA LEU A 42 8.97 9.20 3.84
C LEU A 42 8.98 10.60 3.24
N PHE A 43 8.28 10.76 2.12
CA PHE A 43 7.94 12.05 1.53
C PHE A 43 6.61 12.55 2.09
N LEU A 44 6.60 13.78 2.59
CA LEU A 44 5.39 14.44 3.07
C LEU A 44 4.63 15.04 1.90
N CYS A 45 3.50 14.45 1.55
CA CYS A 45 2.64 14.91 0.47
C CYS A 45 1.19 14.49 0.74
N ASP A 46 0.25 15.37 0.42
CA ASP A 46 -1.17 15.05 0.44
C ASP A 46 -1.53 14.37 -0.88
N VAL A 47 -1.90 13.08 -0.81
CA VAL A 47 -2.27 12.31 -2.01
C VAL A 47 -3.50 12.85 -2.72
N THR A 48 -4.33 13.68 -2.06
CA THR A 48 -5.48 14.35 -2.70
C THR A 48 -5.04 15.49 -3.62
N ASP A 49 -3.82 16.03 -3.44
CA ASP A 49 -3.13 16.83 -4.45
C ASP A 49 -2.44 15.89 -5.45
N ILE A 50 -3.25 15.38 -6.38
CA ILE A 50 -2.85 14.38 -7.38
C ILE A 50 -1.68 14.88 -8.23
N GLU A 51 -1.71 16.13 -8.68
CA GLU A 51 -0.65 16.70 -9.52
C GLU A 51 0.66 16.86 -8.76
N ALA A 52 0.62 17.33 -7.50
CA ALA A 52 1.82 17.40 -6.67
C ALA A 52 2.40 16.01 -6.39
N THR A 53 1.52 15.02 -6.12
CA THR A 53 1.92 13.65 -5.84
C THR A 53 2.56 12.99 -7.07
N LEU A 54 1.96 13.13 -8.24
CA LEU A 54 2.51 12.62 -9.50
C LEU A 54 3.82 13.30 -9.85
N CYS A 55 3.89 14.63 -9.77
CA CYS A 55 5.12 15.38 -9.99
C CYS A 55 6.25 14.89 -9.07
N LEU A 56 5.96 14.61 -7.79
CA LEU A 56 6.93 14.01 -6.88
C LEU A 56 7.40 12.65 -7.39
N ILE A 57 6.48 11.74 -7.69
CA ILE A 57 6.80 10.37 -8.13
C ILE A 57 7.60 10.40 -9.43
N GLU A 58 7.14 11.15 -10.43
CA GLU A 58 7.79 11.29 -11.74
C GLU A 58 9.21 11.87 -11.63
N ASN A 59 9.41 12.88 -10.79
CA ASN A 59 10.75 13.41 -10.54
C ASN A 59 11.67 12.34 -9.91
N ARG A 60 11.16 11.57 -8.93
CA ARG A 60 11.93 10.47 -8.34
C ARG A 60 12.25 9.38 -9.36
N LEU A 61 11.30 9.02 -10.23
CA LEU A 61 11.51 8.05 -11.30
C LEU A 61 12.55 8.55 -12.31
N ALA A 62 12.50 9.83 -12.69
CA ALA A 62 13.47 10.46 -13.58
C ALA A 62 14.89 10.46 -13.00
N GLU A 63 15.06 10.80 -11.71
CA GLU A 63 16.35 10.73 -11.02
C GLU A 63 16.97 9.32 -11.03
N LEU A 64 16.12 8.28 -11.03
CA LEU A 64 16.53 6.88 -11.08
C LEU A 64 16.84 6.40 -12.50
N ASN A 65 16.63 7.24 -13.52
CA ASN A 65 16.62 6.85 -14.94
C ASN A 65 15.62 5.70 -15.20
N PHE A 66 14.45 5.75 -14.55
CA PHE A 66 13.40 4.76 -14.74
C PHE A 66 12.88 4.77 -16.18
N SER A 67 12.64 3.59 -16.72
CA SER A 67 12.19 3.37 -18.09
C SER A 67 11.06 2.34 -18.15
N HIS A 68 10.43 2.19 -19.31
CA HIS A 68 9.33 1.23 -19.49
C HIS A 68 9.80 -0.24 -19.42
N GLU A 69 11.11 -0.50 -19.43
CA GLU A 69 11.66 -1.85 -19.21
C GLU A 69 11.75 -2.22 -17.72
N ASP A 70 11.64 -1.23 -16.84
CA ASP A 70 11.66 -1.39 -15.40
C ASP A 70 10.30 -1.83 -14.86
N THR A 71 10.27 -2.28 -13.60
CA THR A 71 9.02 -2.67 -12.93
C THR A 71 8.58 -1.59 -11.96
N LEU A 72 7.39 -1.02 -12.16
CA LEU A 72 6.72 -0.12 -11.23
C LEU A 72 5.59 -0.87 -10.51
N VAL A 73 5.62 -0.80 -9.18
CA VAL A 73 4.56 -1.32 -8.30
C VAL A 73 3.99 -0.16 -7.51
N VAL A 74 2.67 -0.05 -7.46
CA VAL A 74 1.98 0.93 -6.61
C VAL A 74 1.16 0.20 -5.55
N TRP A 75 1.38 0.52 -4.29
CA TRP A 75 0.56 0.06 -3.18
C TRP A 75 -0.08 1.29 -2.52
N ALA A 76 -1.38 1.27 -2.26
CA ALA A 76 -2.03 2.30 -1.47
C ALA A 76 -2.78 1.71 -0.28
N SER A 77 -2.65 2.35 0.88
CA SER A 77 -3.37 1.96 2.12
C SER A 77 -4.25 3.13 2.61
N PRO A 78 -5.26 3.56 1.83
CA PRO A 78 -6.09 4.71 2.20
C PRO A 78 -6.71 4.51 3.59
N PRO A 79 -6.84 5.59 4.40
CA PRO A 79 -7.20 5.49 5.80
C PRO A 79 -8.55 4.79 5.99
N CYS A 80 -8.59 3.85 6.94
CA CYS A 80 -9.77 3.04 7.22
C CYS A 80 -10.59 3.52 8.43
N THR A 81 -10.43 4.78 8.85
CA THR A 81 -11.02 5.33 10.09
C THR A 81 -12.53 5.18 10.13
N GLU A 82 -13.20 5.40 9.00
CA GLU A 82 -14.66 5.28 8.86
C GLU A 82 -15.12 3.82 8.65
N PHE A 83 -14.22 2.94 8.24
CA PHE A 83 -14.53 1.54 7.93
C PHE A 83 -14.17 0.56 9.04
N SER A 84 -13.35 0.97 10.00
CA SER A 84 -12.90 0.11 11.09
C SER A 84 -14.06 -0.28 12.01
N LEU A 85 -14.38 -1.58 12.11
CA LEU A 85 -15.39 -2.12 13.03
C LEU A 85 -15.09 -1.84 14.51
N VAL A 86 -13.86 -1.42 14.83
CA VAL A 86 -13.45 -1.02 16.18
C VAL A 86 -13.85 0.44 16.46
N ASN A 87 -14.06 1.26 15.42
CA ASN A 87 -14.54 2.61 15.56
C ASN A 87 -16.05 2.63 15.78
N LYS A 88 -16.48 3.01 16.98
CA LYS A 88 -17.91 3.16 17.33
C LYS A 88 -18.55 4.41 16.70
N GLN A 89 -17.75 5.31 16.15
CA GLN A 89 -18.18 6.55 15.49
C GLN A 89 -18.09 6.45 13.96
N ARG A 90 -18.03 5.23 13.40
CA ARG A 90 -18.01 5.03 11.96
C ARG A 90 -19.25 5.64 11.30
N ASN A 91 -19.07 6.42 10.24
CA ASN A 91 -20.13 6.78 9.31
C ASN A 91 -19.98 5.91 8.06
N VAL A 92 -20.72 4.81 8.02
CA VAL A 92 -20.66 3.86 6.90
C VAL A 92 -21.69 4.19 5.82
N ASP A 93 -22.68 5.01 6.16
CA ASP A 93 -23.77 5.36 5.26
C ASP A 93 -23.32 6.39 4.22
N ASP A 94 -22.29 7.19 4.54
CA ASP A 94 -21.69 8.19 3.65
C ASP A 94 -20.20 8.40 4.04
N PRO A 95 -19.31 7.47 3.66
CA PRO A 95 -17.89 7.62 3.96
C PRO A 95 -17.22 8.61 3.00
N ASN A 96 -16.17 9.27 3.46
CA ASN A 96 -15.32 10.06 2.59
C ASN A 96 -14.37 9.14 1.77
N LEU A 97 -14.57 9.11 0.46
CA LEU A 97 -13.76 8.33 -0.50
C LEU A 97 -12.72 9.17 -1.25
N GLU A 98 -12.57 10.46 -0.95
CA GLU A 98 -11.66 11.38 -1.64
C GLU A 98 -10.23 10.82 -1.78
N ILE A 99 -9.69 10.25 -0.69
CA ILE A 99 -8.34 9.67 -0.70
C ILE A 99 -8.27 8.38 -1.55
N LEU A 100 -9.33 7.56 -1.54
CA LEU A 100 -9.39 6.35 -2.38
C LEU A 100 -9.42 6.76 -3.86
N ILE A 101 -10.27 7.71 -4.22
CA ILE A 101 -10.42 8.21 -5.60
C ILE A 101 -9.08 8.78 -6.08
N ALA A 102 -8.41 9.59 -5.26
CA ALA A 102 -7.10 10.14 -5.61
C ALA A 102 -6.04 9.05 -5.80
N CYS A 103 -6.02 8.01 -4.95
CA CYS A 103 -5.11 6.87 -5.15
C CYS A 103 -5.39 6.14 -6.46
N LEU A 104 -6.66 5.93 -6.82
CA LEU A 104 -7.05 5.28 -8.08
C LEU A 104 -6.61 6.11 -9.30
N GLU A 105 -6.83 7.42 -9.27
CA GLU A 105 -6.38 8.31 -10.36
C GLU A 105 -4.85 8.32 -10.50
N ILE A 106 -4.11 8.36 -9.38
CA ILE A 106 -2.65 8.27 -9.40
C ILE A 106 -2.20 6.93 -9.99
N ILE A 107 -2.82 5.81 -9.58
CA ILE A 107 -2.50 4.47 -10.11
C ILE A 107 -2.73 4.41 -11.62
N GLU A 108 -3.86 4.93 -12.09
CA GLU A 108 -4.21 4.99 -13.51
C GLU A 108 -3.19 5.80 -14.31
N ARG A 109 -2.82 6.99 -13.80
CA ARG A 109 -1.89 7.89 -14.49
C ARG A 109 -0.45 7.41 -14.49
N LEU A 110 -0.04 6.56 -13.54
CA LEU A 110 1.30 6.00 -13.47
C LEU A 110 1.53 4.81 -14.42
N ASP A 111 0.48 4.22 -15.00
CA ASP A 111 0.56 3.04 -15.88
C ASP A 111 1.50 1.94 -15.32
N CYS A 112 1.30 1.61 -14.04
CA CYS A 112 2.19 0.72 -13.31
C CYS A 112 1.98 -0.77 -13.69
N ASN A 113 3.02 -1.60 -13.50
CA ASN A 113 2.93 -3.02 -13.82
C ASN A 113 2.06 -3.80 -12.85
N TYR A 114 2.05 -3.37 -11.59
CA TYR A 114 1.25 -3.98 -10.54
C TYR A 114 0.71 -2.90 -9.62
N TRP A 115 -0.54 -3.06 -9.19
CA TRP A 115 -1.12 -2.18 -8.18
C TRP A 115 -1.91 -2.95 -7.13
N VAL A 116 -1.91 -2.40 -5.92
CA VAL A 116 -2.65 -2.93 -4.77
C VAL A 116 -3.30 -1.79 -4.01
N ILE A 117 -4.61 -1.88 -3.80
CA ILE A 117 -5.31 -1.11 -2.76
C ILE A 117 -5.55 -2.04 -1.57
N GLU A 118 -5.07 -1.67 -0.39
CA GLU A 118 -5.31 -2.39 0.86
C GLU A 118 -6.37 -1.70 1.70
N ASN A 119 -7.28 -2.50 2.26
CA ASN A 119 -8.14 -2.06 3.34
C ASN A 119 -8.63 -3.23 4.21
N VAL A 120 -9.50 -2.93 5.17
CA VAL A 120 -10.10 -3.90 6.09
C VAL A 120 -11.46 -4.40 5.60
N LYS A 121 -11.90 -5.54 6.16
CA LYS A 121 -13.23 -6.14 5.91
C LYS A 121 -14.40 -5.15 5.92
N GLY A 122 -14.36 -4.14 6.79
CA GLY A 122 -15.45 -3.16 6.93
C GLY A 122 -15.61 -2.22 5.73
N ALA A 123 -14.57 -2.06 4.91
CA ALA A 123 -14.59 -1.24 3.70
C ALA A 123 -15.07 -2.03 2.46
N HIS A 124 -15.17 -3.37 2.56
CA HIS A 124 -15.27 -4.26 1.41
C HIS A 124 -16.40 -3.96 0.44
N GLN A 125 -17.62 -3.69 0.91
CA GLN A 125 -18.74 -3.45 0.01
C GLN A 125 -18.56 -2.15 -0.78
N ILE A 126 -18.16 -1.09 -0.09
CA ILE A 126 -18.00 0.25 -0.66
C ILE A 126 -16.80 0.28 -1.61
N PHE A 127 -15.69 -0.35 -1.22
CA PHE A 127 -14.51 -0.47 -2.09
C PHE A 127 -14.80 -1.34 -3.31
N ASN A 128 -15.66 -2.36 -3.22
CA ASN A 128 -16.03 -3.13 -4.40
C ASN A 128 -16.84 -2.32 -5.40
N GLU A 129 -17.71 -1.44 -4.90
CA GLU A 129 -18.50 -0.54 -5.75
C GLU A 129 -17.61 0.51 -6.39
N GLU A 130 -16.76 1.19 -5.60
CA GLU A 130 -15.89 2.27 -6.10
C GLU A 130 -14.78 1.77 -7.03
N ILE A 131 -14.14 0.63 -6.71
CA ILE A 131 -13.07 0.03 -7.54
C ILE A 131 -13.67 -0.86 -8.65
N GLU A 132 -14.99 -1.04 -8.66
CA GLU A 132 -15.71 -1.92 -9.60
C GLU A 132 -15.20 -3.37 -9.65
N ARG A 133 -14.65 -3.89 -8.54
CA ARG A 133 -14.12 -5.25 -8.46
C ARG A 133 -14.12 -5.82 -7.05
N THR A 134 -14.19 -7.15 -6.95
CA THR A 134 -13.96 -7.84 -5.67
C THR A 134 -12.47 -7.91 -5.32
N PRO A 135 -12.08 -8.11 -4.04
CA PRO A 135 -10.68 -8.26 -3.68
C PRO A 135 -10.04 -9.39 -4.48
N THR A 136 -8.86 -9.13 -5.03
CA THR A 136 -8.03 -10.13 -5.71
C THR A 136 -7.52 -11.15 -4.70
N GLN A 137 -7.22 -10.72 -3.47
CA GLN A 137 -6.82 -11.62 -2.39
C GLN A 137 -7.24 -11.08 -1.02
N ILE A 138 -7.57 -11.99 -0.10
CA ILE A 138 -7.83 -11.67 1.31
C ILE A 138 -6.85 -12.45 2.17
N ILE A 139 -6.08 -11.76 3.01
CA ILE A 139 -5.06 -12.34 3.88
C ILE A 139 -5.31 -11.90 5.32
N GLY A 140 -5.95 -12.77 6.11
CA GLY A 140 -6.35 -12.43 7.47
C GLY A 140 -7.30 -11.22 7.49
N PRO A 141 -6.95 -10.09 8.15
CA PRO A 141 -7.79 -8.89 8.16
C PRO A 141 -7.60 -7.97 6.95
N PHE A 142 -6.60 -8.24 6.09
CA PHE A 142 -6.23 -7.39 4.94
C PHE A 142 -6.97 -7.86 3.69
N PHE A 143 -7.72 -6.95 3.08
CA PHE A 143 -8.43 -7.13 1.82
C PHE A 143 -7.65 -6.36 0.76
N LEU A 144 -7.27 -7.04 -0.32
CA LEU A 144 -6.36 -6.51 -1.33
C LEU A 144 -7.06 -6.52 -2.68
N TRP A 145 -7.29 -5.34 -3.23
CA TRP A 145 -7.80 -5.13 -4.59
C TRP A 145 -6.64 -4.78 -5.52
N GLY A 146 -6.74 -5.18 -6.78
CA GLY A 146 -5.82 -4.74 -7.82
C GLY A 146 -5.24 -5.84 -8.67
N GLU A 147 -4.21 -5.49 -9.44
CA GLU A 147 -3.54 -6.38 -10.37
C GLU A 147 -2.15 -6.70 -9.86
N PHE A 148 -2.02 -7.85 -9.21
CA PHE A 148 -0.78 -8.30 -8.60
C PHE A 148 -0.74 -9.83 -8.55
N PRO A 149 0.46 -10.43 -8.54
CA PRO A 149 0.58 -11.87 -8.36
C PRO A 149 0.17 -12.28 -6.96
N LEU A 150 -0.52 -13.43 -6.83
CA LEU A 150 -1.03 -13.90 -5.54
C LEU A 150 0.12 -14.07 -4.53
N ILE A 151 -0.11 -13.51 -3.35
CA ILE A 151 0.84 -13.48 -2.24
C ILE A 151 0.78 -14.82 -1.50
N ALA A 152 1.87 -15.58 -1.54
CA ALA A 152 2.01 -16.80 -0.75
C ALA A 152 2.55 -16.46 0.65
N ILE A 153 1.85 -16.91 1.69
CA ILE A 153 2.32 -16.81 3.07
C ILE A 153 2.98 -18.14 3.44
N GLU A 154 4.31 -18.19 3.36
CA GLU A 154 5.08 -19.44 3.49
C GLU A 154 4.96 -20.09 4.87
N HIS A 155 4.70 -19.31 5.94
CA HIS A 155 4.65 -19.82 7.31
C HIS A 155 3.48 -19.23 8.12
N ARG A 156 2.69 -20.11 8.76
CA ARG A 156 1.58 -19.69 9.64
C ARG A 156 2.07 -18.86 10.85
N ASP A 157 3.29 -19.10 11.30
CA ASP A 157 3.90 -18.38 12.42
C ASP A 157 4.40 -16.97 12.05
N THR A 158 4.68 -16.69 10.78
CA THR A 158 5.10 -15.35 10.31
C THR A 158 3.91 -14.41 10.15
N PHE A 159 2.69 -14.94 10.02
CA PHE A 159 1.44 -14.17 10.00
C PHE A 159 0.96 -13.74 11.39
N LYS A 160 1.82 -13.72 12.43
CA LYS A 160 1.40 -13.21 13.76
C LYS A 160 1.14 -11.71 13.69
N HIS A 161 -0.06 -11.32 13.28
CA HIS A 161 -0.69 -10.04 13.62
C HIS A 161 -0.97 -10.05 15.13
N ARG A 162 0.10 -9.94 15.91
CA ARG A 162 0.00 -9.76 17.34
C ARG A 162 -0.36 -8.29 17.49
N LYS A 163 -1.57 -7.97 18.00
CA LYS A 163 -1.88 -6.64 18.53
C LYS A 163 -0.70 -6.28 19.43
N MET A 164 0.20 -5.43 18.96
CA MET A 164 1.34 -5.06 19.77
C MET A 164 0.79 -4.49 21.07
N LEU A 165 1.41 -4.83 22.20
CA LEU A 165 1.33 -4.02 23.40
C LEU A 165 2.04 -2.70 23.06
N THR A 166 1.41 -1.86 22.23
CA THR A 166 2.06 -0.72 21.58
C THR A 166 2.40 0.32 22.64
N LYS A 167 3.68 0.34 23.05
CA LYS A 167 4.32 1.53 23.61
C LYS A 167 4.46 2.54 22.47
N GLY A 168 3.45 3.39 22.31
CA GLY A 168 3.40 4.44 21.30
C GLY A 168 2.42 5.53 21.71
N THR A 169 2.60 6.72 21.14
CA THR A 169 1.71 7.87 21.37
C THR A 169 0.28 7.54 20.92
N ARG A 170 -0.72 8.29 21.40
CA ARG A 170 -2.12 8.09 20.98
C ARG A 170 -2.29 8.17 19.44
N LEU A 171 -1.49 9.02 18.80
CA LEU A 171 -1.46 9.23 17.34
C LEU A 171 -0.83 8.04 16.59
N LEU A 172 0.22 7.43 17.14
CA LEU A 172 0.95 6.35 16.47
C LEU A 172 0.24 4.98 16.54
N ARG A 173 -0.57 4.75 17.58
CA ARG A 173 -1.20 3.43 17.82
C ARG A 173 -2.09 2.92 16.69
N PRO A 174 -2.95 3.73 16.04
CA PRO A 174 -3.73 3.29 14.88
C PRO A 174 -2.85 2.75 13.76
N HIS A 175 -1.81 3.50 13.38
CA HIS A 175 -0.85 3.11 12.34
C HIS A 175 -0.11 1.81 12.66
N LEU A 176 0.37 1.65 13.90
CA LEU A 176 1.02 0.41 14.34
C LEU A 176 0.07 -0.81 14.31
N ARG A 177 -1.24 -0.60 14.51
CA ARG A 177 -2.24 -1.68 14.45
C ARG A 177 -2.65 -2.01 13.01
N ALA A 178 -2.64 -1.01 12.14
CA ALA A 178 -2.93 -1.14 10.72
C ALA A 178 -1.72 -1.63 9.91
N LYS A 179 -0.50 -1.59 10.49
CA LYS A 179 0.73 -2.01 9.82
C LYS A 179 0.57 -3.35 9.10
N VAL A 180 0.76 -3.32 7.78
CA VAL A 180 0.82 -4.51 6.93
C VAL A 180 1.91 -5.45 7.45
N PRO A 181 1.63 -6.76 7.66
CA PRO A 181 2.61 -7.70 8.18
C PRO A 181 3.76 -7.89 7.20
N MET A 182 4.98 -8.03 7.74
CA MET A 182 6.18 -8.31 6.93
C MET A 182 5.97 -9.49 5.97
N ALA A 183 5.30 -10.56 6.40
CA ALA A 183 5.03 -11.72 5.55
C ALA A 183 4.20 -11.39 4.30
N VAL A 184 3.32 -10.39 4.36
CA VAL A 184 2.55 -9.94 3.21
C VAL A 184 3.45 -9.14 2.25
N SER A 185 4.25 -8.21 2.80
CA SER A 185 5.24 -7.44 2.04
C SER A 185 6.26 -8.35 1.35
N GLU A 186 6.83 -9.32 2.07
CA GLU A 186 7.77 -10.33 1.53
C GLU A 186 7.12 -11.22 0.50
N GLY A 187 5.90 -11.70 0.75
CA GLY A 187 5.19 -12.57 -0.18
C GLY A 187 4.89 -11.87 -1.50
N LEU A 188 4.47 -10.59 -1.48
CA LEU A 188 4.26 -9.81 -2.70
C LEU A 188 5.58 -9.62 -3.46
N ARG A 189 6.63 -9.16 -2.76
CA ARG A 189 7.94 -8.95 -3.38
C ARG A 189 8.45 -10.24 -4.04
N SER A 190 8.41 -11.37 -3.32
CA SER A 190 8.85 -12.67 -3.82
C SER A 190 8.02 -13.11 -5.02
N ALA A 191 6.69 -12.93 -4.98
CA ALA A 191 5.83 -13.26 -6.11
C ALA A 191 6.20 -12.46 -7.36
N ILE A 192 6.45 -11.16 -7.22
CA ILE A 192 6.89 -10.30 -8.33
C ILE A 192 8.29 -10.68 -8.83
N ASP A 193 9.23 -10.94 -7.91
CA ASP A 193 10.61 -11.30 -8.26
C ASP A 193 10.72 -12.65 -8.98
N CYS A 194 9.85 -13.60 -8.64
CA CYS A 194 9.82 -14.95 -9.22
C CYS A 194 8.88 -15.11 -10.42
N GLN A 195 8.11 -14.07 -10.76
CA GLN A 195 7.23 -14.10 -11.93
C GLN A 195 8.08 -14.17 -13.21
N THR A 196 8.11 -15.34 -13.85
CA THR A 196 8.67 -15.46 -15.19
C THR A 196 7.62 -15.01 -16.19
N LYS A 197 7.95 -14.06 -17.08
CA LYS A 197 7.10 -13.77 -18.24
C LYS A 197 6.97 -15.08 -19.02
N LEU A 198 5.77 -15.63 -19.11
CA LEU A 198 5.48 -16.69 -20.08
C LEU A 198 5.61 -16.06 -21.47
N THR A 199 6.79 -16.15 -22.07
CA THR A 199 6.95 -15.88 -23.50
C THR A 199 6.23 -16.99 -24.23
N LEU A 200 4.99 -16.72 -24.64
CA LEU A 200 4.32 -17.52 -25.66
C LEU A 200 5.15 -17.38 -26.94
N GLN A 201 5.88 -18.45 -27.29
CA GLN A 201 6.56 -18.59 -28.59
C GLN A 201 5.54 -18.81 -29.71
#